data_AF-A0A8K1FEG6-F1
#
_entry.id   AF-A0A8K1FEG6-F1
#
_cell.length_a   1.000
_cell.length_b   1.000
_cell.length_c   1.000
_cell.angle_alpha   90.00
_cell.angle_beta   90.00
_cell.angle_gamma   90.00
#
_symmetry.space_group_name_H-M   'P 1'
#
loop_
_entity.id
_entity.type
_entity.pdbx_description
1 polymer ?
#
loop_
_entity_poly.entity_id
_entity_poly.type
_entity_poly.pdbx_seq_one_letter_code
_entity_poly.pdbx_strand_id
1 'polypeptide(L)'
;MHALRRTSLRGLSRPVRCFSVLSGVSEDLLISTSIGHQIGGETHSALVDSLVKTNVVPANSRLECALRAVDRAEFAPQALRSSSAAYENRPLKIGVVATISTPQQHAQVLGMLESHLQPGMRALDIGSGSGYLVAVMAHLVGATGYVQGIDIVPELVEFAQTNLQKTLDDELLESTKITQSMSKNVLDVFSQNDLFDCIHVGVAVETKAEAEAFLPFLKQGGGLLVPLGRGNEEQKLVKMTKHENGDVSKVDVMSVLCQPILDEIPVEVVQETRTEKVTRLEHELKQWRADFETQHGTRPTREDMMADAYAKQLFMDYAAMRK
;
A
#
# COMPACT_ATOMS: atom_id res chain seq x y z
N MET A 1 -61.66 -32.47 0.32
CA MET A 1 -61.28 -32.68 1.73
C MET A 1 -60.05 -33.57 1.79
N HIS A 2 -59.11 -33.21 2.65
CA HIS A 2 -57.94 -33.95 3.15
C HIS A 2 -56.68 -34.13 2.28
N ALA A 3 -55.69 -33.32 2.69
CA ALA A 3 -54.24 -33.41 2.52
C ALA A 3 -53.61 -34.78 2.77
N LEU A 4 -52.42 -35.03 2.19
CA LEU A 4 -51.37 -35.84 2.79
C LEU A 4 -49.95 -35.44 2.30
N ARG A 5 -49.26 -34.73 3.20
CA ARG A 5 -47.84 -34.72 3.57
C ARG A 5 -46.78 -35.10 2.51
N ARG A 6 -45.91 -34.13 2.19
CA ARG A 6 -44.52 -34.36 1.73
C ARG A 6 -43.59 -34.50 2.94
N THR A 7 -42.85 -35.59 3.03
CA THR A 7 -41.75 -35.78 3.98
C THR A 7 -40.42 -35.89 3.24
N SER A 8 -39.50 -35.04 3.71
CA SER A 8 -38.04 -34.97 3.56
C SER A 8 -37.29 -36.30 3.36
N LEU A 9 -36.36 -36.31 2.40
CA LEU A 9 -35.08 -37.01 2.53
C LEU A 9 -33.94 -36.08 2.11
N ARG A 10 -33.22 -35.57 3.11
CA ARG A 10 -31.92 -34.90 2.97
C ARG A 10 -30.87 -35.94 2.58
N GLY A 11 -30.35 -35.85 1.36
CA GLY A 11 -29.09 -36.46 0.97
C GLY A 11 -27.95 -35.46 1.18
N LEU A 12 -27.10 -35.72 2.17
CA LEU A 12 -25.85 -34.99 2.40
C LEU A 12 -24.86 -35.27 1.27
N SER A 13 -24.81 -34.42 0.24
CA SER A 13 -23.64 -34.34 -0.63
C SER A 13 -22.60 -33.43 0.05
N ARG A 14 -21.60 -34.03 0.70
CA ARG A 14 -20.37 -33.32 1.07
C ARG A 14 -19.74 -32.77 -0.21
N PRO A 15 -19.40 -31.47 -0.32
CA PRO A 15 -18.63 -31.00 -1.45
C PRO A 15 -17.24 -31.62 -1.36
N VAL A 16 -16.86 -32.36 -2.39
CA VAL A 16 -15.49 -32.82 -2.61
C VAL A 16 -14.66 -31.56 -2.81
N ARG A 17 -13.83 -31.20 -1.82
CA ARG A 17 -12.82 -30.16 -1.96
C ARG A 17 -11.77 -30.67 -2.94
N CYS A 18 -11.91 -30.30 -4.20
CA CYS A 18 -10.81 -30.39 -5.14
C CYS A 18 -9.84 -29.25 -4.80
N PHE A 19 -8.70 -29.58 -4.21
CA PHE A 19 -7.56 -28.67 -4.13
C PHE A 19 -7.01 -28.54 -5.55
N SER A 20 -7.42 -27.49 -6.27
CA SER A 20 -6.60 -26.97 -7.36
C SER A 20 -5.71 -25.89 -6.75
N VAL A 21 -4.43 -25.89 -7.13
CA VAL A 21 -3.44 -24.87 -6.69
C VAL A 21 -3.81 -23.46 -7.21
N LEU A 22 -4.92 -23.34 -7.95
CA LEU A 22 -5.46 -22.12 -8.56
C LEU A 22 -6.82 -21.69 -8.00
N SER A 23 -7.39 -22.41 -7.02
CA SER A 23 -8.69 -22.02 -6.43
C SER A 23 -8.51 -20.86 -5.45
N GLY A 24 -8.53 -19.63 -5.96
CA GLY A 24 -8.55 -18.42 -5.13
C GLY A 24 -7.84 -17.19 -5.70
N VAL A 25 -7.30 -17.26 -6.92
CA VAL A 25 -6.71 -16.11 -7.63
C VAL A 25 -7.51 -15.92 -8.92
N SER A 26 -8.01 -14.72 -9.18
CA SER A 26 -8.75 -14.44 -10.42
C SER A 26 -7.90 -14.64 -11.68
N GLU A 27 -8.57 -14.93 -12.81
CA GLU A 27 -7.92 -15.06 -14.12
C GLU A 27 -7.12 -13.81 -14.49
N ASP A 28 -7.65 -12.61 -14.22
CA ASP A 28 -6.94 -11.35 -14.50
C ASP A 28 -5.64 -11.23 -13.71
N LEU A 29 -5.64 -11.62 -12.43
CA LEU A 29 -4.45 -11.61 -11.59
C LEU A 29 -3.43 -12.68 -12.04
N LEU A 30 -3.90 -13.84 -12.52
CA LEU A 30 -3.06 -14.87 -13.14
C LEU A 30 -2.44 -14.40 -14.46
N ILE A 31 -3.20 -13.75 -15.34
CA ILE A 31 -2.73 -13.19 -16.60
C ILE A 31 -1.69 -12.11 -16.32
N SER A 32 -1.98 -11.20 -15.39
CA SER A 32 -1.07 -10.14 -14.95
C SER A 32 0.26 -10.72 -14.46
N THR A 33 0.21 -11.77 -13.62
CA THR A 33 1.40 -12.47 -13.12
C THR A 33 2.18 -13.21 -14.21
N SER A 34 1.48 -13.77 -15.21
CA SER A 34 2.09 -14.50 -16.33
C SER A 34 2.86 -13.57 -17.27
N ILE A 35 2.32 -12.41 -17.60
CA ILE A 35 3.02 -11.37 -18.38
C ILE A 35 4.18 -10.79 -17.56
N GLY A 36 4.01 -10.68 -16.24
CA GLY A 36 4.96 -10.05 -15.35
C GLY A 36 6.38 -10.64 -15.37
N HIS A 37 6.56 -11.91 -15.75
CA HIS A 37 7.87 -12.54 -15.89
C HIS A 37 8.69 -12.01 -17.07
N GLN A 38 8.05 -11.34 -18.04
CA GLN A 38 8.69 -10.74 -19.20
C GLN A 38 9.03 -9.25 -19.00
N ILE A 39 8.64 -8.67 -17.87
CA ILE A 39 8.84 -7.26 -17.55
C ILE A 39 10.03 -7.13 -16.60
N GLY A 40 10.91 -6.18 -16.91
CA GLY A 40 12.12 -5.88 -16.16
C GLY A 40 13.31 -5.55 -17.06
N GLY A 41 14.46 -5.28 -16.46
CA GLY A 41 15.68 -5.02 -17.20
C GLY A 41 16.89 -4.78 -16.30
N GLU A 42 18.07 -4.66 -16.90
CA GLU A 42 19.29 -4.29 -16.15
C GLU A 42 19.41 -2.78 -15.93
N THR A 43 18.64 -1.98 -16.68
CA THR A 43 18.59 -0.52 -16.61
C THR A 43 17.14 -0.05 -16.63
N HIS A 44 16.90 1.20 -16.22
CA HIS A 44 15.58 1.82 -16.31
C HIS A 44 15.02 1.83 -17.74
N SER A 45 15.86 2.16 -18.73
CA SER A 45 15.46 2.12 -20.14
C SER A 45 15.01 0.73 -20.57
N ALA A 46 15.76 -0.33 -20.20
CA ALA A 46 15.40 -1.70 -20.54
C ALA A 46 14.08 -2.14 -19.85
N LEU A 47 13.85 -1.69 -18.61
CA LEU A 47 12.57 -1.88 -17.94
C LEU A 47 11.41 -1.23 -18.73
N VAL A 48 11.55 0.04 -19.12
CA VAL A 48 10.48 0.72 -19.88
C VAL A 48 10.29 0.07 -21.26
N ASP A 49 11.36 -0.33 -21.93
CA ASP A 49 11.29 -1.08 -23.20
C ASP A 49 10.50 -2.38 -23.05
N SER A 50 10.68 -3.09 -21.92
CA SER A 50 9.93 -4.31 -21.62
C SER A 50 8.43 -4.06 -21.43
N LEU A 51 8.05 -2.93 -20.81
CA LEU A 51 6.65 -2.52 -20.64
C LEU A 51 5.98 -2.22 -21.99
N VAL A 52 6.73 -1.59 -22.91
CA VAL A 52 6.26 -1.32 -24.28
C VAL A 52 6.14 -2.62 -25.07
N LYS A 53 7.18 -3.46 -25.05
CA LYS A 53 7.22 -4.74 -25.77
C LYS A 53 6.09 -5.70 -25.36
N THR A 54 5.69 -5.65 -24.09
CA THR A 54 4.59 -6.47 -23.54
C THR A 54 3.21 -5.82 -23.68
N ASN A 55 3.12 -4.66 -24.35
CA ASN A 55 1.89 -3.88 -24.56
C ASN A 55 1.21 -3.39 -23.26
N VAL A 56 1.94 -3.32 -22.15
CA VAL A 56 1.45 -2.67 -20.93
C VAL A 56 1.41 -1.15 -21.12
N VAL A 57 2.38 -0.61 -21.86
CA VAL A 57 2.46 0.81 -22.21
C VAL A 57 2.43 0.92 -23.74
N PRO A 58 1.56 1.76 -24.33
CA PRO A 58 1.57 1.98 -25.77
C PRO A 58 2.86 2.66 -26.22
N ALA A 59 3.46 2.17 -27.32
CA ALA A 59 4.68 2.75 -27.88
C ALA A 59 4.46 4.20 -28.36
N ASN A 60 5.43 5.07 -28.11
CA ASN A 60 5.43 6.50 -28.40
C ASN A 60 4.29 7.28 -27.73
N SER A 61 3.78 6.78 -26.60
CA SER A 61 2.75 7.47 -25.82
C SER A 61 3.34 8.52 -24.87
N ARG A 62 2.49 9.43 -24.40
CA ARG A 62 2.85 10.36 -23.30
C ARG A 62 3.23 9.61 -22.04
N LEU A 63 2.52 8.52 -21.74
CA LEU A 63 2.85 7.64 -20.63
C LEU A 63 4.26 7.04 -20.75
N GLU A 64 4.66 6.55 -21.93
CA GLU A 64 6.02 6.07 -22.15
C GLU A 64 7.05 7.16 -21.87
N CYS A 65 6.87 8.36 -22.42
CA CYS A 65 7.77 9.48 -22.19
C CYS A 65 7.89 9.83 -20.69
N ALA A 66 6.78 9.88 -19.96
CA ALA A 66 6.76 10.17 -18.53
C ALA A 66 7.47 9.08 -17.71
N LEU A 67 7.24 7.80 -18.03
CA LEU A 67 7.93 6.68 -17.38
C LEU A 67 9.44 6.72 -17.64
N ARG A 68 9.88 7.09 -18.84
CA ARG A 68 11.32 7.24 -19.15
C ARG A 68 11.98 8.40 -18.40
N ALA A 69 11.25 9.45 -18.08
CA ALA A 69 11.77 10.61 -17.35
C ALA A 69 12.01 10.33 -15.87
N VAL A 70 11.29 9.36 -15.28
CA VAL A 70 11.34 9.05 -13.85
C VAL A 70 12.04 7.71 -13.63
N ASP A 71 13.34 7.76 -13.35
CA ASP A 71 14.13 6.55 -13.04
C ASP A 71 13.62 5.89 -11.75
N ARG A 72 13.12 4.66 -11.86
CA ARG A 72 12.57 3.89 -10.74
C ARG A 72 13.60 3.65 -9.63
N ALA A 73 14.88 3.52 -9.96
CA ALA A 73 15.92 3.26 -8.97
C ALA A 73 16.07 4.40 -7.97
N GLU A 74 15.83 5.65 -8.38
CA GLU A 74 15.91 6.80 -7.47
C GLU A 74 14.87 6.74 -6.35
N PHE A 75 13.75 6.05 -6.58
CA PHE A 75 12.66 5.84 -5.63
C PHE A 75 12.77 4.53 -4.83
N ALA A 76 13.80 3.73 -5.09
CA ALA A 76 14.08 2.51 -4.35
C ALA A 76 14.95 2.79 -3.09
N PRO A 77 14.98 1.88 -2.10
CA PRO A 77 15.92 1.98 -0.98
C PRO A 77 17.37 2.12 -1.45
N GLN A 78 18.19 2.86 -0.70
CA GLN A 78 19.59 3.14 -1.06
C GLN A 78 20.38 1.87 -1.48
N ALA A 79 20.17 0.75 -0.78
CA ALA A 79 20.85 -0.51 -1.05
C ALA A 79 20.52 -1.13 -2.43
N LEU A 80 19.40 -0.74 -3.04
CA LEU A 80 18.95 -1.26 -4.34
C LEU A 80 19.18 -0.30 -5.49
N ARG A 81 19.48 1.00 -5.24
CA ARG A 81 19.60 2.02 -6.30
C ARG A 81 20.63 1.69 -7.37
N SER A 82 21.78 1.13 -6.96
CA SER A 82 22.85 0.74 -7.88
C SER A 82 22.74 -0.71 -8.38
N SER A 83 21.62 -1.38 -8.10
CA SER A 83 21.37 -2.77 -8.47
C SER A 83 20.30 -2.85 -9.55
N SER A 84 20.47 -3.78 -10.49
CA SER A 84 19.41 -4.13 -11.45
C SER A 84 18.13 -4.62 -10.76
N ALA A 85 18.21 -5.03 -9.50
CA ALA A 85 17.06 -5.39 -8.68
C ALA A 85 16.01 -4.27 -8.53
N ALA A 86 16.39 -3.00 -8.69
CA ALA A 86 15.45 -1.88 -8.70
C ALA A 86 14.48 -1.92 -9.90
N TYR A 87 14.90 -2.56 -10.99
CA TYR A 87 14.19 -2.63 -12.27
C TYR A 87 13.48 -3.98 -12.50
N GLU A 88 13.55 -4.90 -11.55
CA GLU A 88 12.79 -6.15 -11.60
C GLU A 88 11.29 -5.88 -11.44
N ASN A 89 10.44 -6.65 -12.13
CA ASN A 89 8.99 -6.51 -12.02
C ASN A 89 8.44 -7.13 -10.72
N ARG A 90 8.85 -6.60 -9.58
CA ARG A 90 8.39 -7.01 -8.26
C ARG A 90 8.23 -5.81 -7.32
N PRO A 91 7.45 -5.95 -6.24
CA PRO A 91 7.41 -4.93 -5.20
C PRO A 91 8.78 -4.83 -4.51
N LEU A 92 9.20 -3.62 -4.15
CA LEU A 92 10.39 -3.42 -3.32
C LEU A 92 9.97 -2.87 -1.96
N LYS A 93 10.47 -3.47 -0.88
CA LYS A 93 10.17 -3.00 0.47
C LYS A 93 10.73 -1.59 0.69
N ILE A 94 9.91 -0.68 1.20
CA ILE A 94 10.28 0.68 1.58
C ILE A 94 9.81 0.94 3.01
N GLY A 95 10.71 1.45 3.85
CA GLY A 95 10.44 1.58 5.29
C GLY A 95 10.03 0.26 5.96
N VAL A 96 9.26 0.38 7.03
CA VAL A 96 8.85 -0.75 7.88
C VAL A 96 7.66 -1.50 7.27
N VAL A 97 6.69 -0.75 6.75
CA VAL A 97 5.34 -1.24 6.46
C VAL A 97 4.94 -1.19 5.00
N ALA A 98 5.75 -0.62 4.11
CA ALA A 98 5.31 -0.31 2.75
C ALA A 98 6.15 -1.01 1.67
N THR A 99 5.58 -1.08 0.48
CA THR A 99 6.31 -1.47 -0.74
C THR A 99 6.04 -0.49 -1.86
N ILE A 100 7.06 -0.18 -2.67
CA ILE A 100 6.81 0.37 -4.01
C ILE A 100 6.20 -0.74 -4.86
N SER A 101 5.04 -0.48 -5.48
CA SER A 101 4.34 -1.45 -6.33
C SER A 101 5.18 -1.84 -7.55
N THR A 102 4.81 -2.93 -8.23
CA THR A 102 5.54 -3.39 -9.42
C THR A 102 5.54 -2.30 -10.52
N PRO A 103 6.58 -2.22 -11.36
CA PRO A 103 6.58 -1.37 -12.55
C PRO A 103 5.34 -1.57 -13.42
N GLN A 104 4.93 -2.82 -13.63
CA GLN A 104 3.73 -3.17 -14.40
C GLN A 104 2.47 -2.55 -13.78
N GLN A 105 2.28 -2.66 -12.46
CA GLN A 105 1.10 -2.14 -11.78
C GLN A 105 1.04 -0.60 -11.88
N HIS A 106 2.17 0.09 -11.68
CA HIS A 106 2.22 1.54 -11.88
C HIS A 106 1.86 1.93 -13.31
N ALA A 107 2.41 1.26 -14.33
CA ALA A 107 2.10 1.53 -15.72
C ALA A 107 0.61 1.29 -16.05
N GLN A 108 0.02 0.20 -15.54
CA GLN A 108 -1.40 -0.11 -15.72
C GLN A 108 -2.30 0.96 -15.09
N VAL A 109 -2.03 1.33 -13.84
CA VAL A 109 -2.78 2.37 -13.11
C VAL A 109 -2.71 3.71 -13.85
N LEU A 110 -1.51 4.13 -14.26
CA LEU A 110 -1.33 5.38 -15.01
C LEU A 110 -2.03 5.34 -16.36
N GLY A 111 -1.98 4.22 -17.08
CA GLY A 111 -2.70 4.05 -18.35
C GLY A 111 -4.22 4.13 -18.17
N MET A 112 -4.77 3.55 -17.10
CA MET A 112 -6.20 3.65 -16.78
C MET A 112 -6.65 5.08 -16.43
N LEU A 113 -5.73 5.90 -15.92
CA LEU A 113 -5.97 7.28 -15.50
C LEU A 113 -5.45 8.33 -16.49
N GLU A 114 -4.82 7.93 -17.60
CA GLU A 114 -4.12 8.82 -18.51
C GLU A 114 -5.02 9.95 -19.02
N SER A 115 -6.29 9.65 -19.34
CA SER A 115 -7.28 10.66 -19.78
C SER A 115 -7.58 11.75 -18.74
N HIS A 116 -7.27 11.50 -17.47
CA HIS A 116 -7.44 12.42 -16.34
C HIS A 116 -6.10 13.02 -15.86
N LEU A 117 -5.00 12.74 -16.57
CA LEU A 117 -3.64 13.22 -16.31
C LEU A 117 -3.12 14.02 -17.51
N GLN A 118 -3.88 15.04 -17.93
CA GLN A 118 -3.53 15.92 -19.05
C GLN A 118 -2.80 17.18 -18.56
N PRO A 119 -2.07 17.89 -19.45
CA PRO A 119 -1.38 19.12 -19.06
C PRO A 119 -2.32 20.13 -18.39
N GLY A 120 -1.93 20.69 -17.25
CA GLY A 120 -2.75 21.63 -16.48
C GLY A 120 -3.74 21.00 -15.49
N MET A 121 -3.85 19.66 -15.45
CA MET A 121 -4.75 18.97 -14.53
C MET A 121 -4.18 18.84 -13.12
N ARG A 122 -5.07 18.60 -12.16
CA ARG A 122 -4.78 18.38 -10.75
C ARG A 122 -4.92 16.90 -10.41
N ALA A 123 -3.87 16.30 -9.85
CA ALA A 123 -3.86 14.89 -9.46
C ALA A 123 -3.58 14.72 -7.96
N LEU A 124 -4.19 13.68 -7.38
CA LEU A 124 -3.99 13.27 -5.99
C LEU A 124 -3.59 11.80 -5.94
N ASP A 125 -2.52 11.50 -5.21
CA ASP A 125 -2.06 10.15 -4.91
C ASP A 125 -2.10 9.88 -3.40
N ILE A 126 -2.94 8.94 -2.98
CA ILE A 126 -3.16 8.58 -1.56
C ILE A 126 -2.41 7.29 -1.24
N GLY A 127 -1.58 7.32 -0.20
CA GLY A 127 -0.60 6.27 0.07
C GLY A 127 0.59 6.40 -0.87
N SER A 128 1.13 7.62 -1.00
CA SER A 128 2.14 7.96 -2.00
C SER A 128 3.46 7.20 -1.85
N GLY A 129 3.74 6.62 -0.67
CA GLY A 129 4.84 5.70 -0.44
C GLY A 129 6.20 6.30 -0.81
N SER A 130 6.82 5.78 -1.88
CA SER A 130 8.12 6.28 -2.33
C SER A 130 8.06 7.62 -3.06
N GLY A 131 6.88 8.07 -3.48
CA GLY A 131 6.68 9.24 -4.35
C GLY A 131 6.84 8.95 -5.84
N TYR A 132 7.07 7.69 -6.25
CA TYR A 132 7.30 7.34 -7.66
C TYR A 132 6.10 7.69 -8.54
N LEU A 133 4.89 7.30 -8.14
CA LEU A 133 3.69 7.56 -8.93
C LEU A 133 3.39 9.06 -9.03
N VAL A 134 3.60 9.80 -7.93
CA VAL A 134 3.55 11.28 -7.88
C VAL A 134 4.48 11.91 -8.91
N ALA A 135 5.74 11.45 -9.00
CA ALA A 135 6.70 11.97 -9.96
C ALA A 135 6.25 11.74 -11.41
N VAL A 136 5.75 10.54 -11.73
CA VAL A 136 5.27 10.24 -13.08
C VAL A 136 4.01 11.06 -13.41
N MET A 137 3.10 11.22 -12.45
CA MET A 137 1.94 12.10 -12.60
C MET A 137 2.35 13.55 -12.85
N ALA A 138 3.40 14.04 -12.17
CA ALA A 138 3.91 15.41 -12.35
C ALA A 138 4.38 15.64 -13.80
N HIS A 139 5.14 14.69 -14.38
CA HIS A 139 5.51 14.75 -15.79
C HIS A 139 4.31 14.70 -16.74
N LEU A 140 3.25 13.96 -16.38
CA LEU A 140 2.04 13.87 -17.21
C LEU A 140 1.26 15.19 -17.20
N VAL A 141 1.00 15.77 -16.01
CA VAL A 141 0.23 17.02 -15.90
C VAL A 141 1.05 18.28 -16.20
N GLY A 142 2.38 18.17 -16.22
CA GLY A 142 3.31 19.26 -16.53
C GLY A 142 3.32 20.39 -15.51
N ALA A 143 4.19 21.38 -15.72
CA ALA A 143 4.39 22.50 -14.81
C ALA A 143 3.16 23.42 -14.61
N THR A 144 2.20 23.38 -15.54
CA THR A 144 0.92 24.11 -15.40
C THR A 144 -0.13 23.33 -14.60
N GLY A 145 0.13 22.05 -14.34
CA GLY A 145 -0.71 21.19 -13.53
C GLY A 145 -0.37 21.27 -12.05
N TYR A 146 -0.87 20.32 -11.28
CA TYR A 146 -0.55 20.18 -9.87
C TYR A 146 -0.68 18.74 -9.41
N VAL A 147 0.29 18.23 -8.65
CA VAL A 147 0.21 16.89 -8.07
C VAL A 147 0.44 16.93 -6.57
N GLN A 148 -0.45 16.29 -5.83
CA GLN A 148 -0.32 16.14 -4.39
C GLN A 148 -0.26 14.65 -4.03
N GLY A 149 0.80 14.23 -3.36
CA GLY A 149 0.87 12.94 -2.68
C GLY A 149 0.54 13.06 -1.19
N ILE A 150 -0.12 12.05 -0.63
CA ILE A 150 -0.38 11.95 0.81
C ILE A 150 0.11 10.60 1.32
N ASP A 151 0.79 10.61 2.46
CA ASP A 151 1.09 9.40 3.21
C ASP A 151 0.86 9.61 4.71
N ILE A 152 0.53 8.55 5.44
CA ILE A 152 0.36 8.59 6.90
C ILE A 152 1.70 8.38 7.63
N VAL A 153 2.66 7.69 6.99
CA VAL A 153 3.94 7.33 7.60
C VAL A 153 4.95 8.48 7.42
N PRO A 154 5.41 9.13 8.50
CA PRO A 154 6.31 10.28 8.42
C PRO A 154 7.60 9.99 7.63
N GLU A 155 8.18 8.81 7.83
CA GLU A 155 9.41 8.39 7.17
C GLU A 155 9.22 8.22 5.66
N LEU A 156 8.02 7.80 5.21
CA LEU A 156 7.71 7.71 3.79
C LEU A 156 7.47 9.08 3.18
N VAL A 157 6.88 10.02 3.93
CA VAL A 157 6.74 11.43 3.51
C VAL A 157 8.11 12.04 3.23
N GLU A 158 9.05 11.93 4.18
CA GLU A 158 10.41 12.44 4.01
C GLU A 158 11.15 11.74 2.87
N PHE A 159 10.99 10.42 2.77
CA PHE A 159 11.57 9.62 1.69
C PHE A 159 11.06 10.07 0.31
N ALA A 160 9.75 10.26 0.15
CA ALA A 160 9.14 10.74 -1.08
C ALA A 160 9.60 12.16 -1.44
N GLN A 161 9.60 13.09 -0.48
CA GLN A 161 10.08 14.46 -0.69
C GLN A 161 11.54 14.47 -1.16
N THR A 162 12.39 13.67 -0.52
CA THR A 162 13.81 13.54 -0.89
C THR A 162 13.99 12.97 -2.29
N ASN A 163 13.17 11.98 -2.68
CA ASN A 163 13.25 11.41 -4.02
C ASN A 163 12.81 12.43 -5.08
N LEU A 164 11.67 13.11 -4.86
CA LEU A 164 11.16 14.13 -5.77
C LEU A 164 12.14 15.28 -5.99
N GLN A 165 12.78 15.79 -4.93
CA GLN A 165 13.78 16.85 -5.02
C GLN A 165 15.01 16.46 -5.88
N LYS A 166 15.31 15.17 -5.99
CA LYS A 166 16.44 14.68 -6.79
C LYS A 166 16.06 14.46 -8.25
N THR A 167 14.80 14.13 -8.51
CA THR A 167 14.34 13.59 -9.80
C THR A 167 13.56 14.59 -10.63
N LEU A 168 12.82 15.50 -10.00
CA LEU A 168 12.06 16.52 -10.71
C LEU A 168 12.92 17.77 -10.93
N ASP A 169 12.70 18.44 -12.05
CA ASP A 169 13.21 19.80 -12.26
C ASP A 169 12.44 20.82 -11.42
N ASP A 170 12.97 22.04 -11.33
CA ASP A 170 12.43 23.10 -10.47
C ASP A 170 10.96 23.43 -10.82
N GLU A 171 10.60 23.46 -12.10
CA GLU A 171 9.23 23.78 -12.55
C GLU A 171 8.20 22.72 -12.12
N LEU A 172 8.54 21.43 -12.27
CA LEU A 172 7.69 20.34 -11.83
C LEU A 172 7.66 20.23 -10.30
N LEU A 173 8.78 20.51 -9.63
CA LEU A 173 8.85 20.47 -8.18
C LEU A 173 8.00 21.57 -7.53
N GLU A 174 7.94 22.78 -8.10
CA GLU A 174 7.08 23.87 -7.62
C GLU A 174 5.58 23.52 -7.66
N SER A 175 5.18 22.71 -8.63
CA SER A 175 3.81 22.24 -8.83
C SER A 175 3.51 20.87 -8.19
N THR A 176 4.46 20.32 -7.43
CA THR A 176 4.33 19.00 -6.80
C THR A 176 4.53 19.08 -5.29
N LYS A 177 3.66 18.40 -4.53
CA LYS A 177 3.73 18.42 -3.06
C LYS A 177 3.49 17.04 -2.47
N ILE A 178 4.18 16.72 -1.38
CA ILE A 178 3.89 15.58 -0.50
C ILE A 178 3.44 16.12 0.86
N THR A 179 2.42 15.54 1.44
CA THR A 179 1.87 15.95 2.74
C THR A 179 1.58 14.74 3.61
N GLN A 180 1.81 14.91 4.92
CA GLN A 180 1.50 13.90 5.90
C GLN A 180 0.02 13.96 6.30
N SER A 181 -0.66 12.82 6.31
CA SER A 181 -1.93 12.66 7.04
C SER A 181 -1.67 12.23 8.48
N MET A 182 -2.49 12.72 9.42
CA MET A 182 -2.41 12.33 10.83
C MET A 182 -3.42 11.24 11.19
N SER A 183 -4.26 10.80 10.24
CA SER A 183 -5.31 9.81 10.48
C SER A 183 -5.62 9.01 9.22
N LYS A 184 -6.40 7.92 9.40
CA LYS A 184 -7.04 7.18 8.30
C LYS A 184 -7.83 8.07 7.34
N ASN A 185 -8.44 9.13 7.85
CA ASN A 185 -9.20 10.07 7.05
C ASN A 185 -8.24 11.06 6.39
N VAL A 186 -7.48 10.54 5.43
CA VAL A 186 -6.47 11.26 4.62
C VAL A 186 -7.01 12.52 3.96
N LEU A 187 -8.33 12.67 3.84
CA LEU A 187 -8.99 13.82 3.24
C LEU A 187 -9.13 15.01 4.19
N ASP A 188 -8.87 14.85 5.50
CA ASP A 188 -8.95 15.93 6.48
C ASP A 188 -7.92 17.05 6.24
N VAL A 189 -6.90 16.78 5.42
CA VAL A 189 -5.91 17.80 5.00
C VAL A 189 -6.43 18.75 3.93
N PHE A 190 -7.58 18.45 3.32
CA PHE A 190 -8.15 19.22 2.22
C PHE A 190 -9.39 20.01 2.64
N SER A 191 -9.54 21.18 2.03
CA SER A 191 -10.81 21.91 2.05
C SER A 191 -11.76 21.34 0.99
N GLN A 192 -13.06 21.58 1.12
CA GLN A 192 -14.06 21.17 0.13
C GLN A 192 -13.85 21.81 -1.27
N ASN A 193 -12.99 22.84 -1.38
CA ASN A 193 -12.66 23.49 -2.64
C ASN A 193 -11.44 22.85 -3.35
N ASP A 194 -10.74 21.94 -2.68
CA ASP A 194 -9.58 21.24 -3.25
C ASP A 194 -10.05 20.09 -4.14
N LEU A 195 -10.37 20.42 -5.40
CA LEU A 195 -10.85 19.45 -6.38
C LEU A 195 -9.74 18.96 -7.30
N PHE A 196 -9.82 17.67 -7.67
CA PHE A 196 -8.85 16.97 -8.51
C PHE A 196 -9.51 16.40 -9.76
N ASP A 197 -8.79 16.43 -10.87
CA ASP A 197 -9.18 15.75 -12.11
C ASP A 197 -8.91 14.23 -12.00
N CYS A 198 -7.87 13.86 -11.25
CA CYS A 198 -7.46 12.47 -11.03
C CYS A 198 -7.23 12.20 -9.54
N ILE A 199 -7.78 11.10 -9.02
CA ILE A 199 -7.48 10.58 -7.68
C ILE A 199 -7.07 9.12 -7.82
N HIS A 200 -5.88 8.79 -7.32
CA HIS A 200 -5.42 7.42 -7.15
C HIS A 200 -5.32 7.10 -5.65
N VAL A 201 -5.78 5.91 -5.28
CA VAL A 201 -5.61 5.36 -3.94
C VAL A 201 -4.71 4.13 -4.05
N GLY A 202 -3.47 4.24 -3.61
CA GLY A 202 -2.46 3.18 -3.66
C GLY A 202 -2.63 2.08 -2.61
N VAL A 203 -3.57 2.28 -1.68
CA VAL A 203 -3.90 1.36 -0.59
C VAL A 203 -5.34 0.89 -0.69
N ALA A 204 -5.62 -0.32 -0.21
CA ALA A 204 -6.96 -0.88 -0.22
C ALA A 204 -7.85 -0.28 0.86
N VAL A 205 -9.09 0.05 0.49
CA VAL A 205 -10.17 0.40 1.40
C VAL A 205 -11.14 -0.77 1.53
N GLU A 206 -11.75 -0.95 2.70
CA GLU A 206 -12.52 -2.17 2.98
C GLU A 206 -13.97 -2.06 2.51
N THR A 207 -14.54 -0.86 2.54
CA THR A 207 -15.97 -0.63 2.31
C THR A 207 -16.22 0.28 1.11
N LYS A 208 -17.39 0.10 0.48
CA LYS A 208 -17.85 1.00 -0.59
C LYS A 208 -17.98 2.44 -0.13
N ALA A 209 -18.38 2.65 1.13
CA ALA A 209 -18.50 3.99 1.71
C ALA A 209 -17.15 4.70 1.80
N GLU A 210 -16.09 3.99 2.21
CA GLU A 210 -14.72 4.53 2.20
C GLU A 210 -14.25 4.85 0.77
N ALA A 211 -14.53 3.97 -0.20
CA ALA A 211 -14.20 4.23 -1.60
C ALA A 211 -14.96 5.45 -2.18
N GLU A 212 -16.22 5.64 -1.78
CA GLU A 212 -17.06 6.75 -2.25
C GLU A 212 -16.75 8.08 -1.54
N ALA A 213 -16.05 8.05 -0.41
CA ALA A 213 -15.66 9.23 0.35
C ALA A 213 -14.71 10.17 -0.43
N PHE A 214 -14.05 9.68 -1.48
CA PHE A 214 -13.18 10.49 -2.36
C PHE A 214 -13.98 11.28 -3.43
N LEU A 215 -15.23 10.91 -3.73
CA LEU A 215 -16.03 11.52 -4.81
C LEU A 215 -16.34 13.04 -4.63
N PRO A 216 -16.50 13.58 -3.41
CA PRO A 216 -16.65 15.02 -3.20
C PRO A 216 -15.44 15.83 -3.68
N PHE A 217 -14.23 15.26 -3.62
CA PHE A 217 -12.98 15.90 -4.04
C PHE A 217 -12.67 15.70 -5.53
N LEU A 218 -13.50 14.93 -6.24
CA LEU A 218 -13.36 14.68 -7.67
C LEU A 218 -14.13 15.73 -8.48
N LYS A 219 -13.46 16.36 -9.44
CA LYS A 219 -14.09 17.28 -10.41
C LYS A 219 -15.09 16.55 -11.30
N GLN A 220 -16.02 17.31 -11.88
CA GLN A 220 -16.77 16.83 -13.05
C GLN A 220 -15.79 16.51 -14.18
N GLY A 221 -16.02 15.39 -14.88
CA GLY A 221 -15.08 14.81 -15.85
C GLY A 221 -13.91 14.02 -15.22
N GLY A 222 -13.77 14.01 -13.90
CA GLY A 222 -12.65 13.40 -13.20
C GLY A 222 -12.72 11.88 -13.07
N GLY A 223 -11.56 11.26 -12.84
CA GLY A 223 -11.39 9.82 -12.63
C GLY A 223 -10.80 9.48 -11.26
N LEU A 224 -11.34 8.44 -10.65
CA LEU A 224 -10.87 7.84 -9.39
C LEU A 224 -10.52 6.37 -9.62
N LEU A 225 -9.40 5.91 -9.07
CA LEU A 225 -9.04 4.50 -9.05
C LEU A 225 -8.70 4.07 -7.61
N VAL A 226 -9.39 3.03 -7.11
CA VAL A 226 -9.26 2.60 -5.72
C VAL A 226 -9.38 1.07 -5.60
N PRO A 227 -8.45 0.39 -4.91
CA PRO A 227 -8.61 -1.00 -4.52
C PRO A 227 -9.66 -1.13 -3.42
N LEU A 228 -10.69 -1.93 -3.66
CA LEU A 228 -11.79 -2.20 -2.75
C LEU A 228 -11.76 -3.67 -2.32
N GLY A 229 -11.52 -3.90 -1.03
CA GLY A 229 -11.43 -5.23 -0.43
C GLY A 229 -10.66 -5.19 0.89
N ARG A 230 -10.68 -6.30 1.62
CA ARG A 230 -9.95 -6.41 2.88
C ARG A 230 -8.44 -6.48 2.65
N GLY A 231 -7.68 -5.98 3.62
CA GLY A 231 -6.23 -6.19 3.64
C GLY A 231 -5.89 -7.69 3.68
N ASN A 232 -4.81 -8.07 3.00
CA ASN A 232 -4.32 -9.46 2.90
C ASN A 232 -5.22 -10.45 2.15
N GLU A 233 -6.27 -9.95 1.50
CA GLU A 233 -7.13 -10.72 0.59
C GLU A 233 -7.05 -10.12 -0.83
N GLU A 234 -7.47 -10.88 -1.84
CA GLU A 234 -7.63 -10.36 -3.20
C GLU A 234 -8.69 -9.23 -3.19
N GLN A 235 -8.32 -8.07 -3.72
CA GLN A 235 -9.21 -6.90 -3.81
C GLN A 235 -9.61 -6.65 -5.25
N LYS A 236 -10.67 -5.88 -5.44
CA LYS A 236 -11.07 -5.37 -6.75
C LYS A 236 -10.55 -3.97 -6.96
N LEU A 237 -9.83 -3.72 -8.05
CA LEU A 237 -9.50 -2.37 -8.47
C LEU A 237 -10.73 -1.75 -9.15
N VAL A 238 -11.30 -0.74 -8.53
CA VAL A 238 -12.52 -0.07 -9.01
C VAL A 238 -12.15 1.27 -9.62
N LYS A 239 -12.53 1.49 -10.89
CA LYS A 239 -12.48 2.80 -11.54
C LYS A 239 -13.84 3.48 -11.40
N MET A 240 -13.83 4.72 -10.95
CA MET A 240 -15.01 5.58 -10.94
C MET A 240 -14.77 6.81 -11.81
N THR A 241 -15.77 7.21 -12.59
CA THR A 241 -15.72 8.44 -13.40
C THR A 241 -16.93 9.29 -13.10
N LYS A 242 -16.69 10.54 -12.71
CA LYS A 242 -17.75 11.53 -12.45
C LYS A 242 -18.04 12.27 -13.73
N HIS A 243 -19.23 12.08 -14.29
CA HIS A 243 -19.65 12.69 -15.54
C HIS A 243 -20.04 14.16 -15.33
N GLU A 244 -20.11 14.92 -16.42
CA GLU A 244 -20.51 16.34 -16.43
C GLU A 244 -21.91 16.58 -15.84
N ASN A 245 -22.81 15.60 -15.96
CA ASN A 245 -24.15 15.68 -15.36
C ASN A 245 -24.19 15.38 -13.85
N GLY A 246 -23.03 15.06 -13.24
CA GLY A 246 -22.90 14.69 -11.83
C GLY A 246 -23.03 13.19 -11.54
N ASP A 247 -23.43 12.36 -12.50
CA ASP A 247 -23.53 10.92 -12.31
C ASP A 247 -22.14 10.28 -12.19
N VAL A 248 -22.05 9.17 -11.46
CA VAL A 248 -20.80 8.43 -11.27
C VAL A 248 -20.93 7.03 -11.85
N SER A 249 -20.16 6.74 -12.90
CA SER A 249 -19.98 5.35 -13.37
C SER A 249 -18.93 4.65 -12.51
N LYS A 250 -19.12 3.34 -12.30
CA LYS A 250 -18.23 2.48 -11.50
C LYS A 250 -17.98 1.20 -12.26
N VAL A 251 -16.71 0.85 -12.44
CA VAL A 251 -16.28 -0.33 -13.20
C VAL A 251 -15.24 -1.09 -12.38
N ASP A 252 -15.51 -2.37 -12.12
CA ASP A 252 -14.51 -3.30 -11.61
C ASP A 252 -13.54 -3.60 -12.77
N VAL A 253 -12.27 -3.21 -12.62
CA VAL A 253 -11.29 -3.26 -13.72
C VAL A 253 -10.50 -4.55 -13.73
N MET A 254 -9.95 -4.92 -12.58
CA MET A 254 -9.16 -6.13 -12.39
C MET A 254 -9.03 -6.44 -10.90
N SER A 255 -8.49 -7.60 -10.57
CA SER A 255 -8.12 -7.92 -9.19
C SER A 255 -6.69 -7.49 -8.87
N VAL A 256 -6.45 -7.10 -7.62
CA VAL A 256 -5.16 -6.59 -7.14
C VAL A 256 -4.85 -7.08 -5.73
N LEU A 257 -3.57 -6.95 -5.35
CA LEU A 257 -3.07 -7.16 -3.99
C LEU A 257 -2.35 -5.89 -3.54
N CYS A 258 -3.10 -4.99 -2.91
CA CYS A 258 -2.62 -3.76 -2.31
C CYS A 258 -2.57 -3.90 -0.78
N GLN A 259 -1.69 -3.10 -0.18
CA GLN A 259 -1.62 -2.97 1.27
C GLN A 259 -2.87 -2.25 1.79
N PRO A 260 -3.41 -2.60 2.96
CA PRO A 260 -4.58 -1.91 3.51
C PRO A 260 -4.24 -0.46 3.88
N ILE A 261 -5.23 0.42 3.79
CA ILE A 261 -5.15 1.75 4.38
C ILE A 261 -5.00 1.61 5.91
N LEU A 262 -4.06 2.35 6.49
CA LEU A 262 -3.75 2.26 7.92
C LEU A 262 -4.67 3.16 8.73
N ASP A 263 -5.11 2.68 9.89
CA ASP A 263 -5.91 3.48 10.83
C ASP A 263 -5.04 4.52 11.57
N GLU A 264 -3.80 4.15 11.88
CA GLU A 264 -2.83 4.93 12.65
C GLU A 264 -1.40 4.70 12.14
N ILE A 265 -0.47 5.58 12.55
CA ILE A 265 0.95 5.45 12.23
C ILE A 265 1.46 4.13 12.82
N PRO A 266 2.02 3.23 12.01
CA PRO A 266 2.51 1.97 12.51
C PRO A 266 3.71 2.22 13.43
N VAL A 267 3.59 1.80 14.69
CA VAL A 267 4.72 1.77 15.61
C VAL A 267 5.69 0.71 15.10
N GLU A 268 6.92 1.10 14.79
CA GLU A 268 7.97 0.15 14.45
C GLU A 268 8.16 -0.79 15.64
N VAL A 269 7.58 -2.00 15.54
CA VAL A 269 7.91 -3.07 16.46
C VAL A 269 9.28 -3.55 16.03
N VAL A 270 10.33 -2.92 16.56
CA VAL A 270 11.69 -3.44 16.47
C VAL A 270 11.61 -4.86 17.00
N GLN A 271 11.69 -5.83 16.09
CA GLN A 271 11.70 -7.23 16.49
C GLN A 271 13.03 -7.47 17.19
N GLU A 272 12.99 -7.42 18.53
CA GLU A 272 14.10 -7.84 19.36
C GLU A 272 14.56 -9.23 18.91
N THR A 273 15.84 -9.36 18.60
CA THR A 273 16.45 -10.66 18.37
C THR A 273 16.24 -11.53 19.61
N ARG A 274 16.28 -12.86 19.47
CA ARG A 274 16.19 -13.77 20.62
C ARG A 274 17.19 -13.38 21.73
N THR A 275 18.39 -12.96 21.35
CA THR A 275 19.44 -12.52 22.28
C THR A 275 19.07 -11.23 23.00
N GLU A 276 18.60 -10.22 22.28
CA GLU A 276 18.15 -8.94 22.87
C GLU A 276 16.96 -9.14 23.79
N LYS A 277 15.98 -9.95 23.36
CA LYS A 277 14.80 -10.32 24.16
C LYS A 277 15.17 -10.98 25.47
N VAL A 278 16.05 -11.98 25.42
CA VAL A 278 16.55 -12.67 26.62
C VAL A 278 17.29 -11.69 27.52
N THR A 279 18.16 -10.85 26.97
CA THR A 279 18.94 -9.87 27.73
C THR A 279 18.04 -8.85 28.44
N ARG A 280 17.02 -8.33 27.74
CA ARG A 280 16.03 -7.42 28.30
C ARG A 280 15.22 -8.08 29.42
N LEU A 281 14.69 -9.28 29.19
CA LEU A 281 13.92 -10.01 30.19
C LEU A 281 14.75 -10.32 31.44
N GLU A 282 16.03 -10.67 31.30
CA GLU A 282 16.95 -10.84 32.44
C GLU A 282 17.17 -9.54 33.20
N HIS A 283 17.36 -8.44 32.47
CA HIS A 283 17.54 -7.13 33.06
C HIS A 283 16.29 -6.68 33.84
N GLU A 284 15.10 -6.77 33.24
CA GLU A 284 13.84 -6.40 33.88
C GLU A 284 13.52 -7.28 35.09
N LEU A 285 13.73 -8.60 35.01
CA LEU A 285 13.57 -9.50 36.16
C LEU A 285 14.56 -9.18 37.29
N LYS A 286 15.80 -8.80 36.96
CA LYS A 286 16.79 -8.38 37.96
C LYS A 286 16.42 -7.05 38.60
N GLN A 287 15.93 -6.10 37.80
CA GLN A 287 15.48 -4.80 38.27
C GLN A 287 14.27 -4.95 39.20
N TRP A 288 13.24 -5.70 38.80
CA TRP A 288 12.09 -5.98 39.63
C TRP A 288 12.48 -6.62 40.97
N ARG A 289 13.45 -7.55 40.99
CA ARG A 289 13.94 -8.13 42.25
C ARG A 289 14.60 -7.09 43.16
N ALA A 290 15.39 -6.19 42.59
CA ALA A 290 16.03 -5.11 43.35
C ALA A 290 15.00 -4.12 43.91
N ASP A 291 13.98 -3.79 43.13
CA ASP A 291 12.89 -2.92 43.55
C ASP A 291 12.05 -3.56 44.66
N PHE A 292 11.74 -4.86 44.53
CA PHE A 292 11.06 -5.64 45.56
C PHE A 292 11.85 -5.68 46.87
N GLU A 293 13.17 -5.97 46.80
CA GLU A 293 14.05 -5.98 47.97
C GLU A 293 14.09 -4.61 48.66
N THR A 294 14.11 -3.53 47.87
CA THR A 294 14.08 -2.15 48.38
C THR A 294 12.77 -1.83 49.08
N GLN A 295 11.64 -2.29 48.53
CA GLN A 295 10.31 -2.01 49.05
C GLN A 295 9.96 -2.86 50.28
N HIS A 296 10.36 -4.12 50.31
CA HIS A 296 9.92 -5.09 51.30
C HIS A 296 11.01 -5.51 52.30
N GLY A 297 12.26 -5.11 52.07
CA GLY A 297 13.39 -5.41 52.96
C GLY A 297 13.82 -6.88 52.94
N THR A 298 13.25 -7.70 52.06
CA THR A 298 13.53 -9.13 51.93
C THR A 298 13.61 -9.53 50.46
N ARG A 299 14.37 -10.59 50.16
CA ARG A 299 14.43 -11.14 48.79
C ARG A 299 13.07 -11.71 48.37
N PRO A 300 12.58 -11.44 47.15
CA PRO A 300 11.34 -12.01 46.66
C PRO A 300 11.44 -13.53 46.53
N THR A 301 10.41 -14.23 46.98
CA THR A 301 10.22 -15.65 46.74
C THR A 301 9.58 -15.90 45.37
N ARG A 302 9.49 -17.18 44.99
CA ARG A 302 8.74 -17.56 43.79
C ARG A 302 7.26 -17.24 43.92
N GLU A 303 6.70 -17.32 45.12
CA GLU A 303 5.28 -17.00 45.35
C GLU A 303 5.02 -15.51 45.11
N ASP A 304 5.90 -14.65 45.63
CA ASP A 304 5.83 -13.19 45.42
C ASP A 304 5.88 -12.83 43.93
N MET A 305 6.81 -13.44 43.18
CA MET A 305 6.95 -13.23 41.73
C MET A 305 5.72 -13.72 40.94
N MET A 306 5.05 -14.79 41.40
CA MET A 306 3.86 -15.31 40.73
C MET A 306 2.58 -14.55 41.13
N ALA A 307 2.60 -13.84 42.25
CA ALA A 307 1.51 -12.98 42.71
C ALA A 307 1.53 -11.60 42.03
N ASP A 308 2.72 -11.11 41.63
CA ASP A 308 2.89 -9.89 40.83
C ASP A 308 2.63 -10.16 39.34
N ALA A 309 1.64 -9.48 38.76
CA ALA A 309 1.22 -9.70 37.39
C ALA A 309 2.31 -9.36 36.36
N TYR A 310 3.12 -8.34 36.62
CA TYR A 310 4.20 -7.91 35.74
C TYR A 310 5.38 -8.87 35.82
N ALA A 311 5.83 -9.20 37.04
CA ALA A 311 6.94 -10.14 37.24
C ALA A 311 6.63 -11.55 36.75
N LYS A 312 5.38 -12.00 36.94
CA LYS A 312 4.89 -13.27 36.41
C LYS A 312 4.98 -13.31 34.88
N GLN A 313 4.56 -12.24 34.21
CA GLN A 313 4.60 -12.16 32.75
C GLN A 313 6.06 -12.22 32.25
N LEU A 314 6.95 -11.40 32.83
CA LEU A 314 8.38 -11.42 32.51
C LEU A 314 9.00 -12.81 32.69
N PHE A 315 8.67 -13.50 33.79
CA PHE A 315 9.19 -14.83 34.06
C PHE A 315 8.66 -15.88 33.07
N MET A 316 7.38 -15.83 32.70
CA MET A 316 6.78 -16.73 31.70
C MET A 316 7.41 -16.52 30.32
N ASP A 317 7.60 -15.26 29.92
CA ASP A 317 8.24 -14.92 28.66
C ASP A 317 9.70 -15.39 28.64
N TYR A 318 10.44 -15.16 29.72
CA TYR A 318 11.82 -15.65 29.85
C TYR A 318 11.90 -17.19 29.80
N ALA A 319 10.98 -17.89 30.48
CA ALA A 319 10.94 -19.34 30.50
C ALA A 319 10.57 -19.94 29.14
N ALA A 320 9.70 -19.28 28.37
CA ALA A 320 9.34 -19.68 27.01
C ALA A 320 10.54 -19.59 26.06
N MET A 321 11.41 -18.59 26.25
CA MET A 321 12.63 -18.41 25.44
C MET A 321 13.73 -19.44 25.70
N ARG A 322 13.61 -20.27 26.75
CA ARG A 322 14.55 -21.36 27.07
C ARG A 322 14.14 -22.73 26.50
N LYS A 323 12.95 -22.84 25.90
CA LYS A 323 12.53 -24.01 25.12
C LYS A 323 13.04 -23.92 23.67
#